data_AF-A0AAV4QD02-F1
#
_entry.id   AF-A0AAV4QD02-F1
#
_cell.length_a   1.000
_cell.length_b   1.000
_cell.length_c   1.000
_cell.angle_alpha   90.00
_cell.angle_beta   90.00
_cell.angle_gamma   90.00
#
_symmetry.space_group_name_H-M   'P 1'
#
loop_
_entity.id
_entity.type
_entity.pdbx_description
1 polymer ?
#
loop_
_entity_poly.entity_id
_entity_poly.type
_entity_poly.pdbx_seq_one_letter_code
_entity_poly.pdbx_strand_id
1 'polypeptide(L)'
;MLNDNIETHHQYWRLNDEATVFMAEFQATKMAIEFIMDNSIQKVKIISDSRLVLMALNNPANNSPTILQVKDLINDTPSSIKMVWTKAHIGVNGNELADTYAKLGTEKAVIDSYHKFPISFIKKKLAEITKITWQQQWTASNKGREVH
;
A
#
# COMPACT_ATOMS: atom_id res chain seq x y z
N MET A 1 17.57 0.28 -2.26
CA MET A 1 18.36 0.07 -3.48
C MET A 1 19.52 -0.84 -3.15
N LEU A 2 19.72 -1.87 -3.97
CA LEU A 2 20.90 -2.71 -3.89
C LEU A 2 21.77 -2.45 -5.13
N ASN A 3 23.08 -2.32 -4.93
CA ASN A 3 24.07 -2.38 -6.00
C ASN A 3 25.02 -3.55 -5.70
N ASP A 4 25.14 -4.50 -6.62
CA ASP A 4 25.90 -5.75 -6.41
C ASP A 4 25.57 -6.48 -5.10
N ASN A 5 24.27 -6.56 -4.76
CA ASN A 5 23.72 -7.12 -3.51
C ASN A 5 24.08 -6.37 -2.22
N ILE A 6 24.74 -5.22 -2.31
CA ILE A 6 25.03 -4.35 -1.18
C ILE A 6 23.98 -3.24 -1.14
N GLU A 7 23.44 -2.99 0.05
CA GLU A 7 22.51 -1.88 0.23
C GLU A 7 23.22 -0.53 0.12
N THR A 8 22.70 0.33 -0.77
CA THR A 8 23.22 1.69 -0.98
C THR A 8 22.24 2.77 -0.56
N HIS A 9 20.96 2.45 -0.46
CA HIS A 9 19.91 3.38 -0.07
C HIS A 9 18.69 2.63 0.46
N HIS A 10 18.03 3.18 1.47
CA HIS A 10 16.71 2.73 1.91
C HIS A 10 15.81 3.93 2.21
N GLN A 11 14.51 3.71 2.04
CA GLN A 11 13.48 4.64 2.43
C GLN A 11 12.22 3.86 2.78
N TYR A 12 11.50 4.31 3.82
CA TYR A 12 10.23 3.74 4.22
C TYR A 12 9.34 4.81 4.83
N TRP A 13 8.05 4.72 4.52
CA TRP A 13 7.02 5.64 4.96
C TRP A 13 6.00 4.92 5.83
N ARG A 14 5.49 5.63 6.84
CA ARG A 14 4.27 5.27 7.56
C ARG A 14 3.07 5.78 6.80
N LEU A 15 2.14 4.87 6.51
CA LEU A 15 0.81 5.21 6.03
C LEU A 15 -0.17 5.37 7.20
N ASN A 16 -1.35 5.92 6.94
CA ASN A 16 -2.43 5.92 7.92
C ASN A 16 -2.88 4.49 8.25
N ASP A 17 -3.39 4.28 9.46
CA ASP A 17 -3.64 2.94 10.04
C ASP A 17 -4.65 2.09 9.24
N GLU A 18 -5.48 2.73 8.43
CA GLU A 18 -6.48 2.08 7.57
C GLU A 18 -5.95 1.71 6.18
N ALA A 19 -4.69 2.02 5.88
CA ALA A 19 -4.07 1.65 4.62
C ALA A 19 -4.03 0.12 4.47
N THR A 20 -4.39 -0.35 3.27
CA THR A 20 -4.30 -1.78 2.96
C THR A 20 -2.89 -2.16 2.56
N VAL A 21 -2.57 -3.46 2.63
CA VAL A 21 -1.31 -4.00 2.10
C VAL A 21 -1.08 -3.56 0.65
N PHE A 22 -2.12 -3.62 -0.20
CA PHE A 22 -2.04 -3.13 -1.58
C PHE A 22 -1.66 -1.64 -1.66
N MET A 23 -2.21 -0.79 -0.80
CA MET A 23 -1.86 0.64 -0.77
C MET A 23 -0.40 0.85 -0.35
N ALA A 24 0.08 0.09 0.64
CA ALA A 24 1.47 0.14 1.08
C ALA A 24 2.44 -0.31 -0.01
N GLU A 25 2.18 -1.47 -0.63
CA GLU A 25 2.99 -2.00 -1.73
C GLU A 25 2.98 -1.07 -2.95
N PHE A 26 1.82 -0.50 -3.27
CA PHE A 26 1.68 0.45 -4.36
C PHE A 26 2.47 1.74 -4.08
N GLN A 27 2.38 2.27 -2.85
CA GLN A 27 3.13 3.45 -2.45
C GLN A 27 4.64 3.19 -2.46
N ALA A 28 5.09 2.03 -1.98
CA ALA A 28 6.51 1.64 -2.05
C ALA A 28 7.02 1.58 -3.51
N THR A 29 6.21 1.03 -4.42
CA THR A 29 6.52 1.00 -5.85
C THR A 29 6.64 2.40 -6.45
N LYS A 30 5.70 3.29 -6.10
CA LYS A 30 5.73 4.70 -6.52
C LYS A 30 7.00 5.40 -6.02
N MET A 31 7.33 5.27 -4.74
CA MET A 31 8.53 5.85 -4.14
C MET A 31 9.81 5.35 -4.82
N ALA A 32 9.88 4.06 -5.16
CA ALA A 32 11.02 3.51 -5.90
C ALA A 32 11.19 4.18 -7.28
N ILE A 33 10.09 4.41 -8.00
CA ILE A 33 10.11 5.08 -9.31
C ILE A 33 10.51 6.54 -9.19
N GLU A 34 9.96 7.26 -8.21
CA GLU A 34 10.33 8.66 -7.91
C GLU A 34 11.83 8.74 -7.59
N PHE A 35 12.35 7.85 -6.75
CA PHE A 35 13.79 7.77 -6.45
C PHE A 35 14.64 7.51 -7.70
N ILE A 36 14.20 6.63 -8.60
CA ILE A 36 14.89 6.34 -9.87
C ILE A 36 14.97 7.60 -10.75
N MET A 37 13.88 8.36 -10.83
CA MET A 37 13.79 9.59 -11.60
C MET A 37 14.69 10.69 -11.01
N ASP A 38 14.57 10.94 -9.71
CA ASP A 38 15.32 11.97 -8.99
C ASP A 38 16.84 11.75 -9.09
N ASN A 39 17.27 10.49 -9.15
CA ASN A 39 18.68 10.10 -9.26
C ASN A 39 19.12 9.75 -10.69
N SER A 40 18.25 9.94 -11.70
CA SER A 40 18.56 9.68 -13.12
C SER A 40 19.16 8.28 -13.38
N ILE A 41 18.64 7.25 -12.72
CA ILE A 41 19.19 5.89 -12.79
C ILE A 41 18.78 5.22 -14.10
N GLN A 42 19.72 5.06 -15.04
CA GLN A 42 19.41 4.62 -16.40
C GLN A 42 18.83 3.22 -16.54
N LYS A 43 19.25 2.25 -15.72
CA LYS A 43 18.81 0.84 -15.82
C LYS A 43 18.58 0.29 -14.42
N VAL A 44 17.36 -0.18 -14.17
CA VAL A 44 16.98 -0.63 -12.83
C VAL A 44 15.96 -1.77 -12.90
N LYS A 45 16.07 -2.68 -11.94
CA LYS A 45 15.07 -3.73 -11.71
C LYS A 45 14.32 -3.41 -10.43
N ILE A 46 13.00 -3.26 -10.53
CA ILE A 46 12.12 -3.19 -9.37
C ILE A 46 11.63 -4.60 -9.10
N ILE A 47 12.00 -5.15 -7.95
CA ILE A 47 11.57 -6.47 -7.50
C ILE A 47 10.46 -6.26 -6.47
N SER A 48 9.31 -6.88 -6.69
CA SER A 48 8.16 -6.79 -5.78
C SER A 48 7.52 -8.16 -5.60
N ASP A 49 7.12 -8.48 -4.38
CA ASP A 49 6.31 -9.65 -4.06
C ASP A 49 4.79 -9.40 -4.24
N SER A 50 4.40 -8.14 -4.42
CA SER A 50 3.03 -7.75 -4.72
C SER A 50 2.62 -8.06 -6.16
N ARG A 51 2.04 -9.25 -6.35
CA ARG A 51 1.45 -9.62 -7.65
C ARG A 51 0.32 -8.67 -8.05
N LEU A 52 -0.44 -8.16 -7.09
CA LEU A 52 -1.58 -7.26 -7.35
C LEU A 52 -1.12 -5.92 -7.91
N VAL A 53 -0.06 -5.31 -7.35
CA VAL A 53 0.48 -4.04 -7.86
C VAL A 53 1.03 -4.23 -9.27
N LEU A 54 1.80 -5.29 -9.51
CA LEU A 54 2.34 -5.58 -10.84
C LEU A 54 1.23 -5.80 -11.88
N MET A 55 0.17 -6.53 -11.53
CA MET A 55 -1.00 -6.71 -12.38
C MET A 55 -1.74 -5.39 -12.65
N ALA A 56 -1.88 -4.54 -11.63
CA ALA A 56 -2.56 -3.25 -11.75
C ALA A 56 -1.82 -2.31 -12.71
N LEU A 57 -0.48 -2.26 -12.61
CA LEU A 57 0.38 -1.45 -13.48
C LEU A 57 0.45 -2.00 -14.90
N ASN A 58 0.49 -3.33 -15.07
CA ASN A 58 0.57 -3.96 -16.39
C ASN A 58 -0.77 -4.00 -17.13
N ASN A 59 -1.91 -3.84 -16.45
CA ASN A 59 -3.23 -3.86 -17.09
C ASN A 59 -3.51 -2.53 -17.82
N PRO A 60 -3.58 -2.50 -19.16
CA PRO A 60 -3.82 -1.27 -19.91
C PRO A 60 -5.21 -0.67 -19.66
N ALA A 61 -6.22 -1.50 -19.36
CA ALA A 61 -7.58 -1.06 -19.09
C ALA A 61 -7.78 -0.47 -17.68
N ASN A 62 -6.77 -0.57 -16.80
CA ASN A 62 -6.84 0.01 -15.47
C ASN A 62 -6.57 1.53 -15.52
N ASN A 63 -7.66 2.28 -15.49
CA ASN A 63 -7.69 3.75 -15.57
C ASN A 63 -7.93 4.42 -14.20
N SER A 64 -7.65 3.72 -13.11
CA SER A 64 -7.67 4.35 -11.78
C SER A 64 -6.69 5.54 -11.77
N PRO A 65 -7.09 6.74 -11.32
CA PRO A 65 -6.23 7.93 -11.36
C PRO A 65 -4.86 7.72 -10.71
N THR A 66 -4.82 7.00 -9.59
CA THR A 66 -3.57 6.70 -8.86
C THR A 66 -2.67 5.72 -9.63
N ILE A 67 -3.25 4.77 -10.36
CA ILE A 67 -2.50 3.84 -11.22
C ILE A 67 -1.95 4.59 -12.45
N LEU A 68 -2.77 5.44 -13.06
CA LEU A 68 -2.36 6.25 -14.21
C LEU A 68 -1.19 7.15 -13.86
N GLN A 69 -1.23 7.84 -12.70
CA GLN A 69 -0.08 8.63 -12.23
C GLN A 69 1.24 7.85 -12.22
N VAL A 70 1.23 6.61 -11.74
CA VAL A 70 2.46 5.80 -11.71
C VAL A 70 2.83 5.28 -13.09
N LYS A 71 1.86 4.92 -13.94
CA LYS A 71 2.13 4.58 -15.35
C LYS A 71 2.75 5.75 -16.11
N ASP A 72 2.25 6.96 -15.89
CA ASP A 72 2.76 8.18 -16.50
C ASP A 72 4.21 8.43 -16.03
N LEU A 73 4.50 8.31 -14.72
CA LEU A 73 5.88 8.38 -14.21
C LEU A 73 6.83 7.35 -14.87
N ILE A 74 6.35 6.12 -15.11
CA ILE A 74 7.14 5.08 -15.79
C ILE A 74 7.34 5.40 -17.27
N ASN A 75 6.37 6.03 -17.92
CA ASN A 75 6.46 6.38 -19.34
C ASN A 75 7.32 7.64 -19.57
N ASP A 76 7.28 8.59 -18.63
CA ASP A 76 7.98 9.87 -18.70
C ASP A 76 9.46 9.75 -18.31
N THR A 77 9.85 8.68 -17.61
CA THR A 77 11.24 8.47 -17.22
C THR A 77 12.11 8.03 -18.41
N PRO A 78 13.31 8.59 -18.60
CA PRO A 78 14.27 8.08 -19.58
C PRO A 78 14.90 6.74 -19.15
N SER A 79 14.55 6.25 -17.96
CA SER A 79 15.12 5.06 -17.34
C SER A 79 14.51 3.77 -17.89
N SER A 80 15.34 2.77 -18.15
CA SER A 80 14.88 1.42 -18.45
C SER A 80 14.53 0.68 -17.15
N ILE A 81 13.25 0.73 -16.78
CA ILE A 81 12.70 0.06 -15.60
C ILE A 81 12.16 -1.32 -15.97
N LYS A 82 12.69 -2.37 -15.35
CA LYS A 82 12.13 -3.73 -15.44
C LYS A 82 11.49 -4.11 -14.11
N MET A 83 10.18 -4.35 -14.12
CA MET A 83 9.47 -4.87 -12.95
C MET A 83 9.49 -6.40 -12.95
N VAL A 84 9.81 -7.00 -11.81
CA VAL A 84 9.94 -8.45 -11.63
C VAL A 84 9.17 -8.88 -10.39
N TRP A 85 8.37 -9.93 -10.53
CA TRP A 85 7.71 -10.57 -9.40
C TRP A 85 8.68 -11.51 -8.68
N THR A 86 8.70 -11.46 -7.35
CA THR A 86 9.35 -12.47 -6.51
C THR A 86 8.33 -13.09 -5.55
N LYS A 87 8.64 -14.28 -5.06
CA LYS A 87 7.87 -14.86 -3.96
C LYS A 87 8.34 -14.23 -2.64
N ALA A 88 7.42 -13.92 -1.75
CA ALA A 88 7.74 -13.49 -0.39
C ALA A 88 8.42 -14.62 0.41
N HIS A 89 9.32 -14.23 1.31
CA HIS A 89 9.91 -15.10 2.36
C HIS A 89 10.61 -16.37 1.84
N ILE A 90 11.40 -16.26 0.77
CA ILE A 90 12.22 -17.36 0.24
C ILE A 90 13.74 -17.13 0.31
N GLY A 91 14.24 -16.21 1.15
CA GLY A 91 15.68 -15.96 1.25
C GLY A 91 16.23 -14.94 0.25
N VAL A 92 15.39 -14.18 -0.45
CA VAL A 92 15.86 -13.13 -1.38
C VAL A 92 16.23 -11.90 -0.56
N ASN A 93 17.53 -11.65 -0.38
CA ASN A 93 18.08 -10.57 0.44
C ASN A 93 17.35 -9.22 0.27
N GLY A 94 17.18 -8.77 -0.98
CA GLY A 94 16.50 -7.50 -1.25
C GLY A 94 15.02 -7.47 -0.85
N ASN A 95 14.32 -8.60 -0.93
CA ASN A 95 12.93 -8.70 -0.46
C ASN A 95 12.86 -8.68 1.05
N GLU A 96 13.75 -9.40 1.74
CA GLU A 96 13.76 -9.47 3.21
C GLU A 96 14.13 -8.13 3.83
N LEU A 97 15.04 -7.38 3.20
CA LEU A 97 15.31 -5.99 3.57
C LEU A 97 14.07 -5.11 3.37
N ALA A 98 13.38 -5.22 2.23
CA ALA A 98 12.16 -4.46 1.97
C ALA A 98 11.06 -4.77 3.01
N ASP A 99 10.85 -6.03 3.37
CA ASP A 99 9.92 -6.46 4.42
C ASP A 99 10.29 -5.86 5.79
N THR A 100 11.59 -5.83 6.10
CA THR A 100 12.10 -5.21 7.32
C THR A 100 11.80 -3.72 7.36
N TYR A 101 12.03 -3.00 6.27
CA TYR A 101 11.72 -1.57 6.18
C TYR A 101 10.22 -1.27 6.20
N ALA A 102 9.41 -2.12 5.58
CA ALA A 102 7.96 -2.01 5.67
C ALA A 102 7.49 -2.12 7.13
N LYS A 103 8.04 -3.08 7.89
CA LYS A 103 7.76 -3.22 9.32
C LYS A 103 8.18 -1.98 10.11
N LEU A 104 9.40 -1.47 9.89
CA LEU A 104 9.87 -0.24 10.55
C LEU A 104 8.97 0.97 10.23
N GLY A 105 8.42 1.05 9.02
CA GLY A 105 7.42 2.06 8.64
C GLY A 105 6.16 2.01 9.50
N THR A 106 5.68 0.82 9.85
CA THR A 106 4.50 0.65 10.74
C THR A 106 4.78 1.06 12.19
N GLU A 107 6.04 1.16 12.59
CA GLU A 107 6.45 1.49 13.95
C GLU A 107 6.72 3.00 14.14
N LYS A 108 6.79 3.80 13.06
CA LYS A 108 6.99 5.25 13.17
C LYS A 108 5.82 5.92 13.90
N ALA A 109 6.07 6.97 14.67
CA ALA A 109 4.98 7.71 15.33
C ALA A 109 4.21 8.64 14.37
N VAL A 110 4.88 9.17 13.34
CA VAL A 110 4.33 10.17 12.43
C VAL A 110 3.95 9.52 11.10
N ILE A 111 2.76 9.82 10.60
CA ILE A 111 2.28 9.40 9.28
C ILE A 111 2.96 10.27 8.21
N ASP A 112 3.67 9.64 7.27
CA ASP A 112 4.33 10.33 6.15
C ASP A 112 3.38 10.53 4.97
N SER A 113 2.40 9.63 4.78
CA SER A 113 1.47 9.70 3.66
C SER A 113 0.07 9.21 4.04
N TYR A 114 -0.93 9.97 3.61
CA TYR A 114 -2.33 9.70 3.91
C TYR A 114 -3.05 9.18 2.66
N HIS A 115 -3.64 7.99 2.75
CA HIS A 115 -4.41 7.38 1.67
C HIS A 115 -5.90 7.42 2.01
N LYS A 116 -6.73 7.63 0.99
CA LYS A 116 -8.19 7.64 1.16
C LYS A 116 -8.65 6.27 1.68
N PHE A 117 -9.63 6.28 2.58
CA PHE A 117 -10.16 5.06 3.15
C PHE A 117 -10.68 4.11 2.06
N PRO A 118 -10.34 2.81 2.15
CA PRO A 118 -10.97 1.79 1.32
C PRO A 118 -12.50 1.84 1.49
N ILE A 119 -13.25 1.61 0.40
CA ILE A 119 -14.72 1.52 0.46
C ILE A 119 -15.16 0.45 1.46
N SER A 120 -14.41 -0.67 1.55
CA SER A 120 -14.64 -1.73 2.54
C SER A 120 -14.54 -1.21 3.98
N PHE A 121 -13.58 -0.35 4.27
CA PHE A 121 -13.43 0.29 5.58
C PHE A 121 -14.63 1.19 5.89
N ILE A 122 -15.03 2.04 4.93
CA ILE A 122 -16.21 2.92 5.08
C ILE A 122 -17.47 2.08 5.33
N LYS A 123 -17.70 1.03 4.55
CA LYS A 123 -18.84 0.12 4.71
C LYS A 123 -18.84 -0.55 6.08
N LYS A 124 -17.68 -1.04 6.54
CA LYS A 124 -17.53 -1.65 7.87
C LYS A 124 -17.89 -0.65 8.97
N LYS A 125 -17.39 0.59 8.88
CA LYS A 125 -17.69 1.64 9.85
C LYS A 125 -19.16 2.01 9.89
N LEU A 126 -19.80 2.14 8.72
CA LEU A 126 -21.24 2.39 8.66
C LEU A 126 -22.04 1.26 9.32
N ALA A 127 -21.68 -0.01 9.05
CA ALA A 127 -22.34 -1.16 9.68
C ALA A 127 -22.15 -1.19 11.22
N GLU A 128 -20.95 -0.87 11.71
CA GLU A 128 -20.68 -0.72 13.15
C GLU A 128 -21.57 0.35 13.79
N ILE A 129 -21.67 1.53 13.17
CA ILE A 129 -22.50 2.63 13.64
C ILE A 129 -23.98 2.23 13.65
N THR A 130 -24.48 1.64 12.55
CA THR A 130 -25.87 1.18 12.48
C THR A 130 -26.20 0.18 13.60
N LYS A 131 -25.28 -0.75 13.88
CA LYS A 131 -25.46 -1.73 14.97
C LYS A 131 -25.51 -1.06 16.34
N ILE A 132 -24.62 -0.09 16.60
CA ILE A 132 -24.60 0.68 17.86
C ILE A 132 -25.91 1.46 18.02
N THR A 133 -26.33 2.20 17.00
CA THR A 133 -27.56 3.00 17.02
C THR A 133 -28.79 2.11 17.23
N TRP A 134 -28.87 0.97 16.54
CA TRP A 134 -29.96 0.01 16.73
C TRP A 134 -29.98 -0.55 18.16
N GLN A 135 -28.81 -0.92 18.70
CA GLN A 135 -28.70 -1.41 20.06
C GLN A 135 -29.10 -0.36 21.09
N GLN A 136 -28.70 0.90 20.90
CA GLN A 136 -29.09 2.02 21.77
C GLN A 136 -30.61 2.24 21.75
N GLN A 137 -31.22 2.24 20.56
CA GLN A 137 -32.68 2.36 20.40
C GLN A 137 -33.42 1.19 21.07
N TRP A 138 -32.91 -0.03 20.90
CA TRP A 138 -33.45 -1.22 21.57
C TRP A 138 -33.37 -1.09 23.09
N THR A 139 -32.24 -0.68 23.65
CA THR A 139 -32.07 -0.50 25.10
C THR A 139 -32.86 0.66 25.67
N ALA A 140 -33.12 1.70 24.89
CA ALA A 140 -33.91 2.87 25.29
C ALA A 140 -35.44 2.65 25.15
N SER A 141 -35.85 1.60 24.44
CA SER A 141 -37.25 1.23 24.29
C SER A 141 -37.76 0.51 25.55
N ASN A 142 -38.62 1.16 26.33
CA ASN A 142 -39.32 0.57 27.48
C ASN A 142 -40.41 -0.46 27.10
N LYS A 143 -40.55 -0.86 25.82
CA LYS A 143 -41.63 -1.73 25.33
C LYS A 143 -41.29 -3.23 25.22
N GLY A 144 -40.40 -3.73 26.08
CA GLY A 144 -39.94 -5.13 25.97
C GLY A 144 -39.45 -5.78 27.26
N ARG A 145 -39.85 -5.29 28.43
CA ARG A 145 -39.51 -5.90 29.73
C ARG A 145 -40.73 -6.48 30.45
N GLU A 146 -41.49 -7.33 29.78
CA GLU A 146 -42.36 -8.29 30.49
C GLU A 146 -42.37 -9.60 29.71
N VAL A 147 -41.59 -10.57 30.18
CA VAL A 147 -41.95 -11.99 30.12
C VAL A 147 -41.65 -12.55 31.51
N HIS A 148 -42.72 -12.71 32.27
CA HIS A 148 -42.80 -13.55 33.47
C HIS A 148 -42.73 -15.03 33.08
#